data_AF-A0A7K1G2D0-F1
#
_entry.id   AF-A0A7K1G2D0-F1
#
_cell.length_a   1.000
_cell.length_b   1.000
_cell.length_c   1.000
_cell.angle_alpha   90.00
_cell.angle_beta   90.00
_cell.angle_gamma   90.00
#
_symmetry.space_group_name_H-M   'P 1'
#
loop_
_entity.id
_entity.type
_entity.pdbx_description
1 polymer ?
#
loop_
_entity_poly.entity_id
_entity_poly.type
_entity_poly.pdbx_seq_one_letter_code
_entity_poly.pdbx_strand_id
1 'polypeptide(L)'
;MHNSVFKLITIKEVKSQYPFLLDHEGFDYFEEWNDDDFFFVANQDVYFDGNFHLDIYEDKIKKWFINIFNLPFKTIEELRIEGILINGNIFTNGSIINAEGDYGPYVFISGNVTCKSLLLGGSYVEINGNVNAKEVVMTSYNHGNFKCSGVIDSPVFIVEDHYTTFAERKNDLFYYNDKANDFDSKNDSEYDDESEEEIISNELRKHLNNPLIETFEELKRELEKGELVLKLSNPAPKTFEYWQNRVASNYRDLKLVPHQFKTKELCDLALNNTFHALPFVNQEFITQELCERLVDKDGFSIQKIPDEFITEELCLKAAKSGTLISLIPKTLYSEKLILTAFKNGKHEPNITDVPSEFITENLLEEYVKISKGLWLDKVCKENGIDKLTILKRVIDSGIESLDSVFGNHFSKEVADYSASVYDNESQREKWNNYIEKYKVKFERLGLSDIS
;
A
#
# COMPACT_ATOMS: atom_id res chain seq x y z
N MET A 1 -7.95 0.64 37.22
CA MET A 1 -8.70 1.88 36.97
C MET A 1 -7.67 2.99 36.80
N HIS A 2 -7.47 3.48 35.57
CA HIS A 2 -6.67 4.67 35.37
C HIS A 2 -7.43 5.82 36.01
N ASN A 3 -6.89 6.38 37.09
CA ASN A 3 -7.50 7.51 37.77
C ASN A 3 -7.24 8.73 36.88
N SER A 4 -8.14 9.00 35.94
CA SER A 4 -7.92 10.03 34.95
C SER A 4 -8.07 11.40 35.58
N VAL A 5 -6.94 12.09 35.73
CA VAL A 5 -6.86 13.51 36.09
C VAL A 5 -7.36 14.41 34.95
N PHE A 6 -7.59 13.82 33.78
CA PHE A 6 -8.06 14.55 32.60
C PHE A 6 -9.54 14.89 32.70
N LYS A 7 -9.88 16.04 32.11
CA LYS A 7 -11.23 16.53 31.91
C LYS A 7 -11.41 16.93 30.46
N LEU A 8 -12.63 16.78 29.97
CA LEU A 8 -13.03 17.39 28.70
C LEU A 8 -13.38 18.85 28.97
N ILE A 9 -12.68 19.73 28.28
CA ILE A 9 -12.85 21.18 28.38
C ILE A 9 -13.14 21.67 26.97
N THR A 10 -14.11 22.56 26.79
CA THR A 10 -14.42 23.07 25.45
C THR A 10 -13.26 23.92 24.92
N ILE A 11 -13.09 23.97 23.61
CA ILE A 11 -12.06 24.79 22.96
C ILE A 11 -12.20 26.26 23.38
N LYS A 12 -13.44 26.76 23.48
CA LYS A 12 -13.73 28.10 24.02
C LYS A 12 -13.15 28.32 25.42
N GLU A 13 -13.32 27.35 26.31
CA GLU A 13 -12.78 27.42 27.67
C GLU A 13 -11.24 27.31 27.66
N VAL A 14 -10.65 26.49 26.78
CA VAL A 14 -9.18 26.40 26.63
C VAL A 14 -8.60 27.73 26.15
N LYS A 15 -9.16 28.34 25.09
CA LYS A 15 -8.72 29.66 24.59
C LYS A 15 -8.77 30.75 25.67
N SER A 16 -9.73 30.65 26.61
CA SER A 16 -9.86 31.57 27.75
C SER A 16 -8.87 31.27 28.90
N GLN A 17 -8.67 30.00 29.24
CA GLN A 17 -7.79 29.59 30.35
C GLN A 17 -6.31 29.60 29.99
N TYR A 18 -5.99 29.37 28.72
CA TYR A 18 -4.64 29.24 28.17
C TYR A 18 -4.42 30.20 26.99
N PRO A 19 -4.61 31.51 27.17
CA PRO A 19 -4.58 32.47 26.06
C PRO A 19 -3.23 32.55 25.35
N PHE A 20 -2.14 32.12 26.00
CA PHE A 20 -0.81 32.08 25.36
C PHE A 20 -0.73 31.08 24.19
N LEU A 21 -1.59 30.04 24.17
CA LEU A 21 -1.62 29.08 23.07
C LEU A 21 -2.09 29.71 21.76
N LEU A 22 -2.84 30.81 21.81
CA LEU A 22 -3.32 31.51 20.62
C LEU A 22 -2.18 32.08 19.75
N ASP A 23 -1.00 32.30 20.36
CA ASP A 23 0.18 32.80 19.66
C ASP A 23 1.08 31.65 19.16
N HIS A 24 0.71 30.38 19.41
CA HIS A 24 1.48 29.22 18.99
C HIS A 24 1.04 28.78 17.59
N GLU A 25 2.03 28.62 16.70
CA GLU A 25 1.79 28.31 15.29
C GLU A 25 0.87 27.10 15.08
N GLY A 26 1.04 26.01 15.83
CA GLY A 26 0.21 24.81 15.64
C GLY A 26 -1.20 24.86 16.24
N PHE A 27 -1.52 25.86 17.04
CA PHE A 27 -2.81 25.92 17.74
C PHE A 27 -3.89 26.49 16.82
N ASP A 28 -4.89 25.67 16.47
CA ASP A 28 -5.96 26.06 15.54
C ASP A 28 -5.40 26.57 14.20
N TYR A 29 -4.34 25.92 13.69
CA TYR A 29 -3.52 26.40 12.57
C TYR A 29 -4.33 26.74 11.30
N PHE A 30 -5.42 26.00 11.04
CA PHE A 30 -6.30 26.23 9.90
C PHE A 30 -7.53 27.12 10.23
N GLU A 31 -7.68 27.57 11.48
CA GLU A 31 -8.84 28.30 11.99
C GLU A 31 -10.18 27.56 11.76
N GLU A 32 -10.16 26.23 11.79
CA GLU A 32 -11.30 25.37 11.47
C GLU A 32 -11.97 24.77 12.73
N TRP A 33 -11.38 24.92 13.91
CA TRP A 33 -11.91 24.30 15.12
C TRP A 33 -13.21 24.97 15.59
N ASN A 34 -14.19 24.14 15.94
CA ASN A 34 -15.43 24.61 16.56
C ASN A 34 -15.22 24.82 18.06
N ASP A 35 -15.54 26.01 18.55
CA ASP A 35 -15.39 26.40 19.96
C ASP A 35 -16.13 25.47 20.96
N ASP A 36 -17.16 24.75 20.50
CA ASP A 36 -17.93 23.77 21.29
C ASP A 36 -17.30 22.35 21.29
N ASP A 37 -16.32 22.08 20.42
CA ASP A 37 -15.53 20.83 20.44
C ASP A 37 -14.55 20.85 21.62
N PHE A 38 -13.87 19.72 21.87
CA PHE A 38 -13.19 19.48 23.14
C PHE A 38 -11.67 19.42 23.04
N PHE A 39 -11.04 19.76 24.16
CA PHE A 39 -9.69 19.38 24.50
C PHE A 39 -9.72 18.39 25.67
N PHE A 40 -8.74 17.48 25.69
CA PHE A 40 -8.50 16.58 26.80
C PHE A 40 -7.42 17.17 27.72
N VAL A 41 -7.84 17.73 28.84
CA VAL A 41 -7.01 18.63 29.66
C VAL A 41 -6.69 18.02 31.03
N ALA A 42 -5.42 17.98 31.41
CA ALA A 42 -4.95 17.69 32.76
C ALA A 42 -4.17 18.89 33.33
N ASN A 43 -4.59 19.38 34.50
CA ASN A 43 -3.97 20.54 35.17
C ASN A 43 -2.97 20.15 36.27
N GLN A 44 -2.39 18.96 36.13
CA GLN A 44 -1.47 18.36 37.09
C GLN A 44 -0.64 17.28 36.38
N ASP A 45 0.33 16.71 37.10
CA ASP A 45 1.11 15.57 36.60
C ASP A 45 0.20 14.38 36.25
N VAL A 46 0.48 13.77 35.09
CA VAL A 46 -0.20 12.60 34.55
C VAL A 46 0.66 11.37 34.76
N TYR A 47 0.09 10.34 35.39
CA TYR A 47 0.69 9.03 35.52
C TYR A 47 -0.17 8.03 34.75
N PHE A 48 0.38 7.49 33.65
CA PHE A 48 -0.33 6.58 32.77
C PHE A 48 0.38 5.22 32.72
N ASP A 49 -0.39 4.14 32.77
CA ASP A 49 0.14 2.78 32.72
C ASP A 49 -0.19 2.17 31.35
N GLY A 50 0.84 1.88 30.55
CA GLY A 50 0.71 1.41 29.16
C GLY A 50 0.98 2.50 28.12
N ASN A 51 0.70 2.19 26.84
CA ASN A 51 0.95 3.12 25.73
C ASN A 51 -0.10 4.23 25.72
N PHE A 52 0.34 5.48 25.61
CA PHE A 52 -0.52 6.65 25.48
C PHE A 52 -0.64 7.03 24.00
N HIS A 53 -1.81 6.77 23.41
CA HIS A 53 -2.05 6.99 21.98
C HIS A 53 -2.56 8.41 21.71
N LEU A 54 -2.01 9.04 20.68
CA LEU A 54 -2.34 10.37 20.21
C LEU A 54 -3.21 10.35 18.94
N ASP A 55 -3.32 9.20 18.26
CA ASP A 55 -4.14 9.02 17.03
C ASP A 55 -5.66 9.05 17.33
N ILE A 56 -6.13 10.06 18.06
CA ILE A 56 -7.50 10.15 18.59
C ILE A 56 -8.56 10.40 17.52
N TYR A 57 -8.16 10.54 16.25
CA TYR A 57 -9.07 10.58 15.10
C TYR A 57 -9.41 9.18 14.59
N GLU A 58 -8.58 8.18 14.88
CA GLU A 58 -8.80 6.78 14.48
C GLU A 58 -9.90 6.12 15.31
N ASP A 59 -10.86 5.48 14.64
CA ASP A 59 -12.04 4.87 15.29
C ASP A 59 -11.68 3.90 16.41
N LYS A 60 -10.61 3.10 16.22
CA LYS A 60 -10.13 2.15 17.23
C LYS A 60 -9.60 2.88 18.48
N ILE A 61 -8.88 3.98 18.28
CA ILE A 61 -8.31 4.77 19.37
C ILE A 61 -9.38 5.61 20.05
N LYS A 62 -10.35 6.19 19.32
CA LYS A 62 -11.55 6.84 19.91
C LYS A 62 -12.29 5.91 20.86
N LYS A 63 -12.59 4.69 20.42
CA LYS A 63 -13.24 3.65 21.26
C LYS A 63 -12.41 3.33 22.49
N TRP A 64 -11.09 3.21 22.31
CA TRP A 64 -10.18 2.98 23.43
C TRP A 64 -10.18 4.16 24.42
N PHE A 65 -10.13 5.40 23.94
CA PHE A 65 -10.17 6.63 24.73
C PHE A 65 -11.45 6.74 25.58
N ILE A 66 -12.62 6.52 24.96
CA ILE A 66 -13.92 6.54 25.66
C ILE A 66 -13.94 5.53 26.80
N ASN A 67 -13.45 4.30 26.55
CA ASN A 67 -13.46 3.23 27.54
C ASN A 67 -12.43 3.43 28.65
N ILE A 68 -11.19 3.82 28.30
CA ILE A 68 -10.08 3.90 29.25
C ILE A 68 -10.25 5.08 30.22
N PHE A 69 -10.84 6.18 29.74
CA PHE A 69 -11.08 7.39 30.52
C PHE A 69 -12.54 7.55 30.97
N ASN A 70 -13.40 6.57 30.68
CA ASN A 70 -14.82 6.55 31.06
C ASN A 70 -15.55 7.85 30.65
N LEU A 71 -15.38 8.25 29.39
CA LEU A 71 -15.96 9.47 28.85
C LEU A 71 -17.49 9.34 28.68
N PRO A 72 -18.27 10.42 28.81
CA PRO A 72 -19.73 10.37 28.88
C PRO A 72 -20.44 10.16 27.53
N PHE A 73 -19.73 9.77 26.46
CA PHE A 73 -20.26 9.66 25.11
C PHE A 73 -20.76 8.25 24.81
N LYS A 74 -21.86 8.16 24.04
CA LYS A 74 -22.46 6.87 23.68
C LYS A 74 -21.95 6.36 22.34
N THR A 75 -21.56 7.27 21.45
CA THR A 75 -20.99 6.92 20.15
C THR A 75 -19.72 7.71 19.86
N ILE A 76 -18.88 7.21 18.95
CA ILE A 76 -17.59 7.84 18.62
C ILE A 76 -17.76 9.12 17.80
N GLU A 77 -18.89 9.26 17.11
CA GLU A 77 -19.23 10.41 16.27
C GLU A 77 -19.60 11.64 17.11
N GLU A 78 -20.02 11.44 18.36
CA GLU A 78 -20.33 12.49 19.33
C GLU A 78 -19.06 13.12 19.95
N LEU A 79 -17.90 12.48 19.77
CA LEU A 79 -16.64 12.89 20.39
C LEU A 79 -15.70 13.53 19.37
N ARG A 80 -15.56 14.86 19.46
CA ARG A 80 -14.56 15.63 18.74
C ARG A 80 -13.56 16.21 19.73
N ILE A 81 -12.39 15.60 19.80
CA ILE A 81 -11.26 16.10 20.60
C ILE A 81 -10.24 16.61 19.60
N GLU A 82 -9.94 17.91 19.65
CA GLU A 82 -8.98 18.56 18.75
C GLU A 82 -7.58 18.71 19.37
N GLY A 83 -7.49 18.55 20.70
CA GLY A 83 -6.21 18.66 21.37
C GLY A 83 -6.12 17.96 22.72
N ILE A 84 -4.87 17.75 23.13
CA ILE A 84 -4.49 17.19 24.43
C ILE A 84 -3.59 18.21 25.13
N LEU A 85 -3.97 18.64 26.32
CA LEU A 85 -3.23 19.63 27.10
C LEU A 85 -2.87 19.04 28.46
N ILE A 86 -1.57 18.95 28.75
CA ILE A 86 -1.04 18.54 30.05
C ILE A 86 -0.27 19.71 30.65
N ASN A 87 -0.92 20.44 31.54
CA ASN A 87 -0.30 21.49 32.35
C ASN A 87 0.41 20.85 33.57
N GLY A 88 1.36 19.98 33.27
CA GLY A 88 2.22 19.27 34.21
C GLY A 88 3.24 18.39 33.48
N ASN A 89 3.81 17.43 34.19
CA ASN A 89 4.63 16.37 33.60
C ASN A 89 3.76 15.17 33.20
N ILE A 90 4.23 14.35 32.25
CA ILE A 90 3.63 13.03 31.96
C ILE A 90 4.65 11.92 32.19
N PHE A 91 4.22 10.88 32.89
CA PHE A 91 4.97 9.67 33.17
C PHE A 91 4.19 8.47 32.64
N THR A 92 4.80 7.73 31.71
CA THR A 92 4.30 6.45 31.26
C THR A 92 5.39 5.38 31.27
N ASN A 93 5.03 4.16 31.67
CA ASN A 93 5.87 2.98 31.50
C ASN A 93 5.74 2.34 30.09
N GLY A 94 4.80 2.81 29.28
CA GLY A 94 4.67 2.51 27.86
C GLY A 94 5.19 3.64 26.98
N SER A 95 4.85 3.60 25.70
CA SER A 95 5.26 4.61 24.72
C SER A 95 4.19 5.69 24.57
N ILE A 96 4.58 6.87 24.11
CA ILE A 96 3.65 7.87 23.57
C ILE A 96 3.68 7.75 22.05
N ILE A 97 2.52 7.57 21.41
CA ILE A 97 2.43 7.09 20.04
C ILE A 97 1.44 7.95 19.24
N ASN A 98 1.94 8.63 18.21
CA ASN A 98 1.19 9.10 17.06
C ASN A 98 1.73 8.35 15.83
N ALA A 99 1.04 7.28 15.44
CA ALA A 99 1.41 6.41 14.32
C ALA A 99 1.03 7.04 12.98
N GLU A 100 -0.13 7.71 12.96
CA GLU A 100 -0.64 8.39 11.78
C GLU A 100 0.31 9.51 11.36
N GLY A 101 0.74 9.49 10.10
CA GLY A 101 1.71 10.44 9.55
C GLY A 101 1.05 11.71 9.03
N ASP A 102 -0.18 11.64 8.53
CA ASP A 102 -0.80 12.76 7.82
C ASP A 102 -1.47 13.79 8.74
N TYR A 103 -1.93 13.38 9.91
CA TYR A 103 -2.69 14.23 10.82
C TYR A 103 -2.61 13.77 12.27
N GLY A 104 -3.05 14.64 13.18
CA GLY A 104 -3.23 14.31 14.59
C GLY A 104 -3.71 15.51 15.39
N PRO A 105 -4.05 15.33 16.67
CA PRO A 105 -4.46 16.44 17.53
C PRO A 105 -3.29 17.38 17.80
N TYR A 106 -3.62 18.61 18.22
CA TYR A 106 -2.65 19.49 18.85
C TYR A 106 -2.32 19.00 20.26
N VAL A 107 -1.04 18.85 20.59
CA VAL A 107 -0.59 18.33 21.88
C VAL A 107 0.32 19.35 22.56
N PHE A 108 -0.06 19.79 23.76
CA PHE A 108 0.76 20.68 24.57
C PHE A 108 1.06 20.05 25.93
N ILE A 109 2.34 19.95 26.27
CA ILE A 109 2.83 19.47 27.57
C ILE A 109 3.71 20.55 28.19
N SER A 110 3.26 21.14 29.29
CA SER A 110 3.98 22.27 29.92
C SER A 110 5.27 21.88 30.64
N GLY A 111 5.48 20.58 30.88
CA GLY A 111 6.58 20.04 31.68
C GLY A 111 7.32 18.90 30.99
N ASN A 112 7.91 18.01 31.79
CA ASN A 112 8.74 16.92 31.29
C ASN A 112 7.90 15.71 30.85
N VAL A 113 8.45 14.97 29.89
CA VAL A 113 7.93 13.67 29.45
C VAL A 113 8.89 12.58 29.92
N THR A 114 8.34 11.53 30.53
CA THR A 114 9.05 10.27 30.81
C THR A 114 8.28 9.13 30.18
N CYS A 115 8.91 8.39 29.26
CA CYS A 115 8.25 7.31 28.52
C CYS A 115 9.22 6.17 28.16
N LYS A 116 8.68 5.06 27.67
CA LYS A 116 9.46 3.98 27.04
C LYS A 116 10.09 4.48 25.73
N SER A 117 9.24 4.89 24.80
CA SER A 117 9.61 5.48 23.51
C SER A 117 8.61 6.58 23.15
N LEU A 118 9.02 7.51 22.31
CA LEU A 118 8.18 8.56 21.76
C LEU A 118 8.17 8.42 20.23
N LEU A 119 7.02 8.13 19.65
CA LEU A 119 6.80 8.13 18.21
C LEU A 119 5.84 9.25 17.87
N LEU A 120 6.27 10.20 17.03
CA LEU A 120 5.46 11.31 16.53
C LEU A 120 5.36 11.26 15.00
N GLY A 121 4.13 11.36 14.50
CA GLY A 121 3.79 11.49 13.09
C GLY A 121 3.14 12.85 12.86
N GLY A 122 1.94 12.86 12.28
CA GLY A 122 1.23 14.06 11.80
C GLY A 122 0.68 15.04 12.86
N SER A 123 0.81 14.74 14.16
CA SER A 123 0.41 15.68 15.21
C SER A 123 1.32 16.90 15.28
N TYR A 124 0.76 18.02 15.73
CA TYR A 124 1.53 19.17 16.20
C TYR A 124 1.78 19.03 17.72
N VAL A 125 3.02 18.79 18.12
CA VAL A 125 3.39 18.47 19.51
C VAL A 125 4.37 19.49 20.07
N GLU A 126 4.03 20.07 21.23
CA GLU A 126 4.87 21.00 21.98
C GLU A 126 5.14 20.47 23.39
N ILE A 127 6.42 20.31 23.72
CA ILE A 127 6.90 19.89 25.04
C ILE A 127 7.77 21.00 25.63
N ASN A 128 7.24 21.69 26.64
CA ASN A 128 7.93 22.74 27.37
C ASN A 128 8.79 22.20 28.53
N GLY A 129 9.54 21.13 28.26
CA GLY A 129 10.43 20.48 29.21
C GLY A 129 11.32 19.45 28.53
N ASN A 130 11.96 18.60 29.33
CA ASN A 130 12.82 17.53 28.84
C ASN A 130 11.99 16.32 28.41
N VAL A 131 12.44 15.64 27.36
CA VAL A 131 11.97 14.31 26.99
C VAL A 131 12.98 13.29 27.49
N ASN A 132 12.55 12.40 28.39
CA ASN A 132 13.34 11.30 28.91
C ASN A 132 12.72 10.00 28.40
N ALA A 133 13.21 9.49 27.26
CA ALA A 133 12.74 8.24 26.68
C ALA A 133 13.74 7.11 26.97
N LYS A 134 13.24 5.95 27.40
CA LYS A 134 14.08 4.80 27.73
C LYS A 134 14.80 4.22 26.51
N GLU A 135 14.19 4.27 25.31
CA GLU A 135 14.78 3.70 24.10
C GLU A 135 14.88 4.70 22.94
N VAL A 136 13.77 4.96 22.26
CA VAL A 136 13.74 5.66 20.98
C VAL A 136 12.85 6.88 21.06
N VAL A 137 13.35 8.01 20.58
CA VAL A 137 12.52 9.11 20.09
C VAL A 137 12.59 9.06 18.57
N MET A 138 11.44 8.94 17.91
CA MET A 138 11.35 8.96 16.46
C MET A 138 10.26 9.94 16.05
N THR A 139 10.60 10.87 15.19
CA THR A 139 9.63 11.75 14.51
C THR A 139 9.71 11.49 13.03
N SER A 140 8.58 11.18 12.41
CA SER A 140 8.53 10.65 11.04
C SER A 140 7.45 11.35 10.23
N TYR A 141 7.76 11.60 8.95
CA TYR A 141 6.86 12.16 7.94
C TYR A 141 6.53 13.66 8.10
N ASN A 142 6.47 14.39 6.98
CA ASN A 142 6.53 15.86 6.99
C ASN A 142 5.22 16.60 7.29
N HIS A 143 4.10 15.92 7.54
CA HIS A 143 2.85 16.60 7.89
C HIS A 143 2.75 16.98 9.38
N GLY A 144 3.63 16.43 10.23
CA GLY A 144 3.68 16.73 11.66
C GLY A 144 4.67 17.82 12.05
N ASN A 145 4.58 18.24 13.31
CA ASN A 145 5.54 19.17 13.93
C ASN A 145 5.85 18.76 15.37
N PHE A 146 7.11 18.85 15.75
CA PHE A 146 7.55 18.60 17.12
C PHE A 146 8.47 19.72 17.59
N LYS A 147 8.10 20.35 18.71
CA LYS A 147 8.91 21.36 19.39
C LYS A 147 9.18 20.94 20.83
N CYS A 148 10.45 20.78 21.18
CA CYS A 148 10.90 20.52 22.53
C CYS A 148 11.76 21.68 23.05
N SER A 149 11.31 22.38 24.08
CA SER A 149 12.10 23.49 24.66
C SER A 149 13.30 23.00 25.50
N GLY A 150 13.34 21.72 25.85
CA GLY A 150 14.36 21.12 26.71
C GLY A 150 15.27 20.13 25.99
N VAL A 151 15.86 19.24 26.78
CA VAL A 151 16.77 18.18 26.31
C VAL A 151 15.97 16.95 25.89
N ILE A 152 16.28 16.40 24.71
CA ILE A 152 15.85 15.05 24.32
C ILE A 152 16.92 14.04 24.77
N ASP A 153 16.68 13.37 25.90
CA ASP A 153 17.54 12.31 26.46
C ASP A 153 16.95 10.94 26.12
N SER A 154 17.61 10.22 25.21
CA SER A 154 17.26 8.86 24.78
C SER A 154 18.45 8.15 24.16
N PRO A 155 18.57 6.81 24.25
CA PRO A 155 19.63 6.09 23.55
C PRO A 155 19.67 6.35 22.03
N VAL A 156 18.49 6.40 21.39
CA VAL A 156 18.33 6.62 19.95
C VAL A 156 17.37 7.78 19.71
N PHE A 157 17.75 8.70 18.82
CA PHE A 157 16.88 9.78 18.36
C PHE A 157 16.93 9.91 16.83
N ILE A 158 15.77 9.83 16.18
CA ILE A 158 15.60 9.82 14.72
C ILE A 158 14.61 10.92 14.34
N VAL A 159 15.01 11.79 13.43
CA VAL A 159 14.14 12.71 12.70
C VAL A 159 14.22 12.29 11.23
N GLU A 160 13.11 11.78 10.70
CA GLU A 160 12.98 11.27 9.33
C GLU A 160 11.85 12.05 8.64
N ASP A 161 12.21 12.89 7.67
CA ASP A 161 11.39 13.88 6.97
C ASP A 161 10.48 14.76 7.86
N HIS A 162 10.71 14.86 9.17
CA HIS A 162 9.77 15.51 10.08
C HIS A 162 10.22 16.92 10.52
N TYR A 163 9.28 17.84 10.75
CA TYR A 163 9.59 19.17 11.28
C TYR A 163 9.84 19.12 12.78
N THR A 164 11.09 18.89 13.18
CA THR A 164 11.48 18.74 14.59
C THR A 164 12.45 19.83 15.03
N THR A 165 12.12 20.53 16.12
CA THR A 165 12.96 21.54 16.76
C THR A 165 13.16 21.21 18.24
N PHE A 166 14.39 21.32 18.72
CA PHE A 166 14.73 21.02 20.11
C PHE A 166 15.87 21.91 20.61
N ALA A 167 15.97 22.13 21.92
CA ALA A 167 17.03 22.97 22.50
C ALA A 167 18.38 22.24 22.59
N GLU A 168 18.37 20.99 23.04
CA GLU A 168 19.56 20.14 23.15
C GLU A 168 19.17 18.66 23.03
N ARG A 169 20.15 17.81 22.73
CA ARG A 169 19.96 16.36 22.66
C ARG A 169 21.07 15.63 23.41
N LYS A 170 20.73 14.50 24.02
CA LYS A 170 21.67 13.59 24.66
C LYS A 170 21.33 12.17 24.23
N ASN A 171 22.06 11.69 23.22
CA ASN A 171 21.84 10.37 22.64
C ASN A 171 23.15 9.62 22.48
N ASP A 172 23.29 8.54 23.26
CA ASP A 172 24.55 7.83 23.43
C ASP A 172 24.77 6.74 22.36
N LEU A 173 23.73 6.26 21.68
CA LEU A 173 23.84 5.18 20.67
C LEU A 173 23.71 5.68 19.24
N PHE A 174 22.65 6.45 18.96
CA PHE A 174 22.35 6.84 17.58
C PHE A 174 21.62 8.19 17.50
N TYR A 175 21.98 8.98 16.49
CA TYR A 175 21.30 10.22 16.14
C TYR A 175 21.23 10.37 14.62
N TYR A 176 20.04 10.69 14.10
CA TYR A 176 19.77 10.94 12.69
C TYR A 176 18.78 12.09 12.54
N ASN A 177 19.06 13.02 11.62
CA ASN A 177 18.18 14.12 11.27
C ASN A 177 18.44 14.55 9.82
N ASP A 178 17.72 13.93 8.90
CA ASP A 178 17.82 14.17 7.46
C ASP A 178 17.49 15.60 7.07
N LYS A 179 16.45 16.17 7.67
CA LYS A 179 15.90 17.48 7.31
C LYS A 179 16.87 18.61 7.65
N ALA A 180 17.59 18.50 8.76
CA ALA A 180 18.66 19.42 9.12
C ALA A 180 20.03 19.03 8.53
N ASN A 181 20.14 17.84 7.93
CA ASN A 181 21.39 17.21 7.54
C ASN A 181 22.42 17.21 8.70
N ASP A 182 21.95 16.90 9.91
CA ASP A 182 22.73 16.89 11.15
C ASP A 182 22.84 15.46 11.70
N PHE A 183 23.86 14.75 11.27
CA PHE A 183 24.20 13.42 11.77
C PHE A 183 25.65 13.06 11.41
N ASP A 184 26.20 12.05 12.09
CA ASP A 184 27.49 11.48 11.69
C ASP A 184 27.31 10.67 10.40
N SER A 185 28.19 10.83 9.42
CA SER A 185 28.20 10.08 8.15
C SER A 185 28.01 8.56 8.28
N LYS A 186 28.45 7.94 9.39
CA LYS A 186 28.24 6.50 9.63
C LYS A 186 26.78 6.14 9.90
N ASN A 187 25.96 7.12 10.30
CA ASN A 187 24.54 6.97 10.60
C ASN A 187 23.65 7.22 9.38
N ASP A 188 24.25 7.64 8.26
CA ASP A 188 23.55 7.97 7.02
C ASP A 188 22.83 6.76 6.43
N SER A 189 21.67 7.00 5.84
CA SER A 189 20.90 5.99 5.12
C SER A 189 21.41 5.87 3.68
N GLU A 190 21.16 4.73 3.06
CA GLU A 190 21.51 4.49 1.66
C GLU A 190 20.23 4.16 0.86
N TYR A 191 20.02 4.85 -0.26
CA TYR A 191 18.92 4.53 -1.17
C TYR A 191 19.28 3.29 -2.00
N ASP A 192 18.41 2.29 -2.00
CA ASP A 192 18.58 1.07 -2.77
C ASP A 192 17.72 1.12 -4.04
N ASP A 193 18.38 1.26 -5.20
CA ASP A 193 17.72 1.38 -6.50
C ASP A 193 16.88 0.13 -6.88
N GLU A 194 17.20 -1.04 -6.31
CA GLU A 194 16.50 -2.29 -6.62
C GLU A 194 15.15 -2.40 -5.89
N SER A 195 15.11 -2.05 -4.61
CA SER A 195 13.90 -2.04 -3.78
C SER A 195 13.14 -0.72 -3.84
N GLU A 196 13.77 0.35 -4.35
CA GLU A 196 13.30 1.73 -4.28
C GLU A 196 13.06 2.22 -2.84
N GLU A 197 13.78 1.66 -1.86
CA GLU A 197 13.65 1.97 -0.43
C GLU A 197 14.90 2.67 0.12
N GLU A 198 14.71 3.50 1.15
CA GLU A 198 15.81 4.04 1.95
C GLU A 198 16.19 3.05 3.06
N ILE A 199 17.42 2.56 3.00
CA ILE A 199 17.96 1.55 3.90
C ILE A 199 18.68 2.23 5.07
N ILE A 200 18.28 1.90 6.29
CA ILE A 200 18.88 2.46 7.50
C ILE A 200 20.33 2.00 7.67
N SER A 201 21.15 2.89 8.22
CA SER A 201 22.57 2.61 8.46
C SER A 201 22.83 1.31 9.23
N ASN A 202 23.95 0.67 8.89
CA ASN A 202 24.47 -0.46 9.66
C ASN A 202 24.75 -0.09 11.13
N GLU A 203 25.03 1.18 11.44
CA GLU A 203 25.19 1.64 12.82
C GLU A 203 23.89 1.53 13.62
N LEU A 204 22.75 1.98 13.09
CA LEU A 204 21.45 1.78 13.75
C LEU A 204 21.14 0.29 13.94
N ARG A 205 21.33 -0.52 12.89
CA ARG A 205 21.04 -1.96 12.91
C ARG A 205 21.81 -2.74 13.98
N LYS A 206 23.02 -2.31 14.35
CA LYS A 206 23.81 -2.93 15.44
C LYS A 206 23.08 -2.90 16.78
N HIS A 207 22.26 -1.87 17.01
CA HIS A 207 21.55 -1.65 18.27
C HIS A 207 20.16 -2.29 18.31
N LEU A 208 19.55 -2.59 17.16
CA LEU A 208 18.21 -3.15 17.06
C LEU A 208 18.15 -4.62 17.52
N ASN A 209 17.14 -4.96 18.33
CA ASN A 209 16.90 -6.32 18.79
C ASN A 209 16.58 -7.29 17.64
N ASN A 210 15.86 -6.81 16.63
CA ASN A 210 15.64 -7.55 15.39
C ASN A 210 16.55 -6.99 14.28
N PRO A 211 17.63 -7.69 13.89
CA PRO A 211 18.56 -7.20 12.86
C PRO A 211 17.98 -7.26 11.43
N LEU A 212 16.81 -7.88 11.25
CA LEU A 212 16.10 -7.96 9.97
C LEU A 212 15.36 -6.67 9.60
N ILE A 213 15.29 -5.70 10.51
CA ILE A 213 14.79 -4.36 10.22
C ILE A 213 15.83 -3.63 9.37
N GLU A 214 15.40 -3.14 8.23
CA GLU A 214 16.23 -2.51 7.19
C GLU A 214 15.74 -1.12 6.81
N THR A 215 14.48 -0.76 7.09
CA THR A 215 13.93 0.56 6.77
C THR A 215 13.38 1.28 8.00
N PHE A 216 13.29 2.61 7.93
CA PHE A 216 12.61 3.40 8.96
C PHE A 216 11.13 3.03 9.08
N GLU A 217 10.47 2.71 7.96
CA GLU A 217 9.10 2.20 7.94
C GLU A 217 8.92 0.91 8.73
N GLU A 218 9.86 -0.03 8.63
CA GLU A 218 9.85 -1.26 9.43
C GLU A 218 10.05 -0.98 10.93
N LEU A 219 10.97 -0.06 11.28
CA LEU A 219 11.21 0.34 12.65
C LEU A 219 10.01 1.07 13.25
N LYS A 220 9.40 1.99 12.51
CA LYS A 220 8.20 2.73 12.88
C LYS A 220 7.08 1.77 13.27
N ARG A 221 6.80 0.75 12.45
CA ARG A 221 5.79 -0.28 12.76
C ARG A 221 6.04 -1.05 14.06
N GLU A 222 7.27 -1.16 14.53
CA GLU A 222 7.55 -1.71 15.87
C GLU A 222 7.15 -0.72 16.97
N LEU A 223 7.54 0.55 16.80
CA LEU A 223 7.26 1.61 17.75
C LEU A 223 5.75 1.89 17.88
N GLU A 224 4.99 1.78 16.79
CA GLU A 224 3.52 1.86 16.76
C GLU A 224 2.84 0.80 17.65
N LYS A 225 3.46 -0.38 17.78
CA LYS A 225 3.00 -1.45 18.68
C LYS A 225 3.44 -1.22 20.13
N GLY A 226 4.23 -0.17 20.39
CA GLY A 226 4.85 0.12 21.68
C GLY A 226 5.90 -0.92 22.10
N GLU A 227 6.51 -1.57 21.10
CA GLU A 227 7.53 -2.60 21.30
C GLU A 227 8.83 -2.00 21.82
N LEU A 228 9.60 -2.85 22.50
CA LEU A 228 10.99 -2.54 22.84
C LEU A 228 11.88 -3.01 21.69
N VAL A 229 12.60 -2.08 21.07
CA VAL A 229 13.31 -2.33 19.79
C VAL A 229 14.82 -2.41 19.95
N LEU A 230 15.39 -2.02 21.09
CA LEU A 230 16.84 -2.03 21.31
C LEU A 230 17.31 -3.28 22.08
N LYS A 231 18.46 -3.83 21.70
CA LYS A 231 19.11 -4.96 22.41
C LYS A 231 19.36 -4.64 23.89
N LEU A 232 19.75 -3.39 24.18
CA LEU A 232 20.06 -2.90 25.53
C LEU A 232 18.88 -3.10 26.51
N SER A 233 17.64 -3.01 26.01
CA SER A 233 16.44 -3.15 26.85
C SER A 233 16.09 -4.60 27.19
N ASN A 234 16.77 -5.57 26.57
CA ASN A 234 16.55 -7.00 26.77
C ASN A 234 15.05 -7.39 26.72
N PRO A 235 14.37 -7.14 25.57
CA PRO A 235 12.96 -7.44 25.44
C PRO A 235 12.66 -8.93 25.63
N ALA A 236 11.46 -9.26 26.09
CA ALA A 236 11.03 -10.64 26.22
C ALA A 236 11.08 -11.35 24.84
N PRO A 237 11.51 -12.63 24.80
CA PRO A 237 11.57 -13.37 23.54
C PRO A 237 10.16 -13.54 22.96
N LYS A 238 10.05 -13.40 21.64
CA LYS A 238 8.79 -13.58 20.92
C LYS A 238 8.50 -15.07 20.71
N THR A 239 7.23 -15.46 20.81
CA THR A 239 6.77 -16.83 20.55
C THR A 239 6.46 -17.04 19.07
N PHE A 240 6.27 -18.29 18.65
CA PHE A 240 5.75 -18.57 17.31
C PHE A 240 4.37 -17.95 17.08
N GLU A 241 3.48 -18.03 18.08
CA GLU A 241 2.14 -17.44 18.04
C GLU A 241 2.16 -15.92 17.80
N TYR A 242 3.14 -15.21 18.39
CA TYR A 242 3.35 -13.79 18.12
C TYR A 242 3.61 -13.54 16.62
N TRP A 243 4.55 -14.28 16.02
CA TRP A 243 4.88 -14.15 14.60
C TRP A 243 3.72 -14.58 13.69
N GLN A 244 2.98 -15.62 14.07
CA GLN A 244 1.79 -16.08 13.36
C GLN A 244 0.72 -14.98 13.27
N ASN A 245 0.34 -14.39 14.41
CA ASN A 245 -0.64 -13.30 14.46
C ASN A 245 -0.20 -12.07 13.67
N ARG A 246 1.11 -11.78 13.74
CA ARG A 246 1.73 -10.66 13.04
C ARG A 246 1.67 -10.83 11.52
N VAL A 247 2.13 -11.96 11.01
CA VAL A 247 2.10 -12.30 9.58
C VAL A 247 0.66 -12.44 9.06
N ALA A 248 -0.27 -12.97 9.87
CA ALA A 248 -1.68 -13.03 9.52
C ALA A 248 -2.30 -11.65 9.30
N SER A 249 -1.84 -10.64 10.05
CA SER A 249 -2.32 -9.25 9.94
C SER A 249 -1.68 -8.52 8.76
N ASN A 250 -0.39 -8.76 8.49
CA ASN A 250 0.34 -8.17 7.38
C ASN A 250 1.40 -9.14 6.84
N TYR A 251 1.24 -9.59 5.59
CA TYR A 251 2.16 -10.56 4.97
C TYR A 251 3.60 -10.04 4.87
N ARG A 252 3.81 -8.72 4.80
CA ARG A 252 5.14 -8.10 4.71
C ARG A 252 5.97 -8.35 5.97
N ASP A 253 5.31 -8.56 7.11
CA ASP A 253 6.00 -8.89 8.36
C ASP A 253 6.72 -10.25 8.30
N LEU A 254 6.46 -11.09 7.28
CA LEU A 254 7.24 -12.31 7.04
C LEU A 254 8.73 -12.00 6.83
N LYS A 255 9.08 -10.83 6.27
CA LYS A 255 10.47 -10.37 6.11
C LYS A 255 11.19 -10.30 7.47
N LEU A 256 10.49 -9.83 8.50
CA LEU A 256 11.01 -9.58 9.84
C LEU A 256 11.05 -10.81 10.75
N VAL A 257 10.55 -11.97 10.30
CA VAL A 257 10.53 -13.19 11.10
C VAL A 257 11.93 -13.81 11.19
N PRO A 258 12.50 -13.99 12.40
CA PRO A 258 13.77 -14.69 12.58
C PRO A 258 13.73 -16.11 12.01
N HIS A 259 14.86 -16.57 11.47
CA HIS A 259 14.98 -17.87 10.80
C HIS A 259 14.36 -19.04 11.59
N GLN A 260 14.58 -19.09 12.91
CA GLN A 260 14.04 -20.14 13.78
C GLN A 260 12.50 -20.20 13.85
N PHE A 261 11.80 -19.11 13.52
CA PHE A 261 10.33 -19.03 13.51
C PHE A 261 9.74 -18.99 12.09
N LYS A 262 10.56 -18.77 11.06
CA LYS A 262 10.14 -18.73 9.66
C LYS A 262 9.97 -20.16 9.12
N THR A 263 8.97 -20.86 9.64
CA THR A 263 8.66 -22.25 9.26
C THR A 263 7.89 -22.29 7.94
N LYS A 264 7.83 -23.48 7.31
CA LYS A 264 6.97 -23.72 6.14
C LYS A 264 5.51 -23.37 6.42
N GLU A 265 5.00 -23.73 7.61
CA GLU A 265 3.63 -23.42 8.03
C GLU A 265 3.36 -21.90 8.02
N LEU A 266 4.28 -21.10 8.55
CA LEU A 266 4.13 -19.65 8.58
C LEU A 266 4.25 -19.02 7.18
N CYS A 267 5.13 -19.56 6.33
CA CYS A 267 5.23 -19.15 4.93
C CYS A 267 3.95 -19.47 4.16
N ASP A 268 3.39 -20.68 4.35
CA ASP A 268 2.12 -21.11 3.75
C ASP A 268 0.96 -20.22 4.22
N LEU A 269 0.93 -19.81 5.49
CA LEU A 269 -0.06 -18.85 6.00
C LEU A 269 -0.05 -17.54 5.21
N ALA A 270 1.13 -16.95 4.98
CA ALA A 270 1.27 -15.70 4.22
C ALA A 270 0.87 -15.88 2.74
N LEU A 271 1.36 -16.96 2.10
CA LEU A 271 1.09 -17.27 0.70
C LEU A 271 -0.37 -17.63 0.41
N ASN A 272 -1.06 -18.22 1.39
CA ASN A 272 -2.49 -18.46 1.31
C ASN A 272 -3.30 -17.16 1.30
N ASN A 273 -2.77 -16.08 1.85
CA ASN A 273 -3.38 -14.76 1.73
C ASN A 273 -3.00 -14.11 0.38
N THR A 274 -1.70 -14.00 0.08
CA THR A 274 -1.22 -13.34 -1.15
C THR A 274 0.09 -13.93 -1.67
N PHE A 275 0.22 -14.05 -3.00
CA PHE A 275 1.47 -14.46 -3.64
C PHE A 275 2.59 -13.41 -3.48
N HIS A 276 2.25 -12.17 -3.12
CA HIS A 276 3.24 -11.11 -2.84
C HIS A 276 4.13 -11.42 -1.64
N ALA A 277 3.80 -12.44 -0.83
CA ALA A 277 4.67 -12.90 0.26
C ALA A 277 5.85 -13.77 -0.22
N LEU A 278 5.82 -14.29 -1.44
CA LEU A 278 6.83 -15.23 -1.96
C LEU A 278 8.28 -14.70 -1.85
N PRO A 279 8.58 -13.42 -2.11
CA PRO A 279 9.95 -12.88 -1.94
C PRO A 279 10.50 -12.98 -0.51
N PHE A 280 9.65 -13.14 0.50
CA PHE A 280 10.06 -13.21 1.92
C PHE A 280 10.20 -14.65 2.45
N VAL A 281 9.89 -15.64 1.61
CA VAL A 281 9.96 -17.07 1.92
C VAL A 281 11.38 -17.58 1.76
N ASN A 282 11.83 -18.45 2.67
CA ASN A 282 13.14 -19.07 2.53
C ASN A 282 13.21 -19.89 1.23
N GLN A 283 14.31 -19.77 0.49
CA GLN A 283 14.53 -20.47 -0.77
C GLN A 283 14.31 -21.99 -0.66
N GLU A 284 14.66 -22.60 0.48
CA GLU A 284 14.46 -24.04 0.73
C GLU A 284 12.99 -24.50 0.70
N PHE A 285 12.03 -23.58 0.88
CA PHE A 285 10.60 -23.88 0.80
C PHE A 285 9.99 -23.58 -0.56
N ILE A 286 10.72 -22.89 -1.44
CA ILE A 286 10.28 -22.61 -2.80
C ILE A 286 10.55 -23.86 -3.64
N THR A 287 9.47 -24.46 -4.14
CA THR A 287 9.51 -25.71 -4.91
C THR A 287 8.64 -25.56 -6.15
N GLN A 288 8.88 -26.40 -7.16
CA GLN A 288 8.05 -26.42 -8.36
C GLN A 288 6.56 -26.60 -8.01
N GLU A 289 6.23 -27.48 -7.06
CA GLU A 289 4.85 -27.71 -6.59
C GLU A 289 4.24 -26.45 -5.97
N LEU A 290 5.01 -25.71 -5.18
CA LEU A 290 4.55 -24.43 -4.61
C LEU A 290 4.27 -23.40 -5.70
N CYS A 291 5.19 -23.24 -6.65
CA CYS A 291 5.07 -22.33 -7.78
C CYS A 291 3.82 -22.64 -8.62
N GLU A 292 3.58 -23.91 -8.93
CA GLU A 292 2.38 -24.36 -9.62
C GLU A 292 1.10 -24.05 -8.84
N ARG A 293 1.09 -24.34 -7.53
CA ARG A 293 -0.05 -24.04 -6.66
C ARG A 293 -0.39 -22.55 -6.61
N LEU A 294 0.62 -21.67 -6.60
CA LEU A 294 0.43 -20.22 -6.63
C LEU A 294 -0.14 -19.76 -7.98
N VAL A 295 0.39 -20.30 -9.08
CA VAL A 295 -0.05 -20.01 -10.44
C VAL A 295 -1.47 -20.50 -10.70
N ASP A 296 -1.84 -21.67 -10.20
CA ASP A 296 -3.20 -22.21 -10.30
C ASP A 296 -4.21 -21.32 -9.56
N LYS A 297 -3.80 -20.71 -8.45
CA LYS A 297 -4.65 -19.77 -7.70
C LYS A 297 -4.76 -18.41 -8.39
N ASP A 298 -3.64 -17.87 -8.87
CA ASP A 298 -3.60 -16.62 -9.63
C ASP A 298 -2.44 -16.59 -10.62
N GLY A 299 -2.75 -16.48 -11.92
CA GLY A 299 -1.73 -16.46 -12.97
C GLY A 299 -0.73 -15.30 -12.85
N PHE A 300 -1.11 -14.21 -12.18
CA PHE A 300 -0.23 -13.08 -11.92
C PHE A 300 0.91 -13.39 -10.94
N SER A 301 0.83 -14.49 -10.19
CA SER A 301 1.91 -14.92 -9.29
C SER A 301 3.22 -15.22 -10.00
N ILE A 302 3.18 -15.50 -11.32
CA ILE A 302 4.37 -15.74 -12.15
C ILE A 302 5.41 -14.63 -12.04
N GLN A 303 4.99 -13.38 -11.80
CA GLN A 303 5.87 -12.22 -11.68
C GLN A 303 6.76 -12.24 -10.42
N LYS A 304 6.42 -13.06 -9.42
CA LYS A 304 7.16 -13.18 -8.15
C LYS A 304 7.88 -14.53 -8.02
N ILE A 305 7.68 -15.43 -8.97
CA ILE A 305 8.32 -16.75 -8.96
C ILE A 305 9.78 -16.59 -9.39
N PRO A 306 10.75 -17.17 -8.66
CA PRO A 306 12.15 -17.11 -9.05
C PRO A 306 12.41 -17.74 -10.43
N ASP A 307 13.33 -17.14 -11.18
CA ASP A 307 13.63 -17.50 -12.57
C ASP A 307 13.96 -19.00 -12.74
N GLU A 308 14.59 -19.63 -11.77
CA GLU A 308 14.94 -21.05 -11.82
C GLU A 308 13.72 -22.00 -11.89
N PHE A 309 12.52 -21.53 -11.52
CA PHE A 309 11.26 -22.30 -11.60
C PHE A 309 10.41 -21.91 -12.81
N ILE A 310 10.79 -20.88 -13.57
CA ILE A 310 10.04 -20.41 -14.73
C ILE A 310 10.29 -21.34 -15.92
N THR A 311 9.33 -22.23 -16.18
CA THR A 311 9.37 -23.19 -17.30
C THR A 311 8.24 -22.91 -18.30
N GLU A 312 8.36 -23.44 -19.52
CA GLU A 312 7.28 -23.36 -20.52
C GLU A 312 5.95 -23.92 -19.99
N GLU A 313 5.99 -25.00 -19.21
CA GLU A 313 4.79 -25.61 -18.61
C GLU A 313 4.16 -24.66 -17.59
N LEU A 314 4.97 -24.06 -16.70
CA LEU A 314 4.48 -23.13 -15.70
C LEU A 314 3.93 -21.85 -16.34
N CYS A 315 4.59 -21.31 -17.36
CA CYS A 315 4.09 -20.19 -18.14
C CYS A 315 2.75 -20.50 -18.80
N LEU A 316 2.58 -21.70 -19.35
CA LEU A 316 1.29 -22.12 -19.92
C LEU A 316 0.21 -22.29 -18.84
N LYS A 317 0.54 -22.78 -17.64
CA LYS A 317 -0.38 -22.81 -16.49
C LYS A 317 -0.79 -21.38 -16.11
N ALA A 318 0.16 -20.45 -16.01
CA ALA A 318 -0.10 -19.05 -15.69
C ALA A 318 -0.98 -18.36 -16.74
N ALA A 319 -0.74 -18.64 -18.02
CA ALA A 319 -1.60 -18.17 -19.11
C ALA A 319 -3.03 -18.68 -18.97
N LYS A 320 -3.24 -19.96 -18.63
CA LYS A 320 -4.58 -20.53 -18.37
C LYS A 320 -5.25 -19.91 -17.14
N SER A 321 -4.47 -19.56 -16.12
CA SER A 321 -4.93 -18.88 -14.91
C SER A 321 -5.07 -17.35 -15.08
N GLY A 322 -4.96 -16.84 -16.30
CA GLY A 322 -5.30 -15.46 -16.65
C GLY A 322 -4.20 -14.42 -16.46
N THR A 323 -2.93 -14.82 -16.54
CA THR A 323 -1.79 -13.89 -16.56
C THR A 323 -1.68 -13.08 -17.85
N LEU A 324 -0.81 -12.06 -17.85
CA LEU A 324 -0.46 -11.27 -19.02
C LEU A 324 0.80 -11.80 -19.69
N ILE A 325 0.86 -11.72 -21.02
CA ILE A 325 2.04 -12.17 -21.78
C ILE A 325 3.29 -11.37 -21.41
N SER A 326 3.14 -10.07 -21.12
CA SER A 326 4.22 -9.17 -20.70
C SER A 326 4.89 -9.52 -19.37
N LEU A 327 4.26 -10.37 -18.55
CA LEU A 327 4.81 -10.88 -17.30
C LEU A 327 5.61 -12.18 -17.48
N ILE A 328 5.68 -12.70 -18.70
CA ILE A 328 6.40 -13.93 -19.03
C ILE A 328 7.70 -13.55 -19.76
N PRO A 329 8.83 -14.23 -19.49
CA PRO A 329 10.06 -14.02 -20.25
C PRO A 329 9.85 -14.23 -21.76
N LYS A 330 10.28 -13.25 -22.56
CA LYS A 330 10.16 -13.28 -24.04
C LYS A 330 10.80 -14.51 -24.68
N THR A 331 11.82 -15.08 -24.04
CA THR A 331 12.50 -16.30 -24.49
C THR A 331 11.61 -17.53 -24.49
N LEU A 332 10.50 -17.53 -23.74
CA LEU A 332 9.54 -18.63 -23.63
C LEU A 332 8.26 -18.39 -24.45
N TYR A 333 8.22 -17.31 -25.24
CA TYR A 333 7.06 -17.01 -26.07
C TYR A 333 6.87 -18.08 -27.14
N SER A 334 5.62 -18.46 -27.32
CA SER A 334 5.17 -19.29 -28.43
C SER A 334 3.78 -18.83 -28.84
N GLU A 335 3.39 -19.08 -30.10
CA GLU A 335 2.05 -18.76 -30.59
C GLU A 335 0.96 -19.36 -29.68
N LYS A 336 1.16 -20.62 -29.26
CA LYS A 336 0.26 -21.30 -28.32
C LYS A 336 0.14 -20.56 -26.99
N LEU A 337 1.25 -20.12 -26.41
CA LEU A 337 1.26 -19.43 -25.13
C LEU A 337 0.55 -18.07 -25.23
N ILE A 338 0.88 -17.27 -26.25
CA ILE A 338 0.28 -15.95 -26.49
C ILE A 338 -1.23 -16.06 -26.65
N LEU A 339 -1.69 -16.98 -27.51
CA LEU A 339 -3.12 -17.25 -27.70
C LEU A 339 -3.80 -17.72 -26.41
N THR A 340 -3.12 -18.54 -25.60
CA THR A 340 -3.66 -19.00 -24.32
C THR A 340 -3.83 -17.85 -23.35
N ALA A 341 -2.83 -16.97 -23.23
CA ALA A 341 -2.89 -15.81 -22.35
C ALA A 341 -4.00 -14.85 -22.80
N PHE A 342 -4.14 -14.62 -24.10
CA PHE A 342 -5.17 -13.72 -24.65
C PHE A 342 -6.59 -14.24 -24.41
N LYS A 343 -6.79 -15.56 -24.48
CA LYS A 343 -8.12 -16.17 -24.29
C LYS A 343 -8.57 -16.23 -22.82
N ASN A 344 -7.63 -16.35 -21.89
CA ASN A 344 -7.94 -16.54 -20.47
C ASN A 344 -7.62 -15.31 -19.61
N GLY A 345 -7.02 -14.27 -20.20
CA GLY A 345 -6.67 -13.04 -19.50
C GLY A 345 -7.88 -12.37 -18.85
N LYS A 346 -7.68 -11.84 -17.64
CA LYS A 346 -8.71 -11.06 -16.92
C LYS A 346 -8.95 -9.67 -17.53
N HIS A 347 -8.02 -9.21 -18.39
CA HIS A 347 -8.03 -7.90 -19.04
C HIS A 347 -8.02 -8.04 -20.56
N GLU A 348 -8.40 -6.97 -21.27
CA GLU A 348 -8.30 -6.94 -22.73
C GLU A 348 -6.85 -7.23 -23.18
N PRO A 349 -6.64 -8.15 -24.14
CA PRO A 349 -5.31 -8.46 -24.64
C PRO A 349 -4.60 -7.23 -25.19
N ASN A 350 -3.35 -7.02 -24.79
CA ASN A 350 -2.51 -5.99 -25.36
C ASN A 350 -1.57 -6.58 -26.42
N ILE A 351 -1.98 -6.49 -27.69
CA ILE A 351 -1.20 -7.00 -28.82
C ILE A 351 0.16 -6.29 -28.98
N THR A 352 0.35 -5.09 -28.41
CA THR A 352 1.64 -4.38 -28.50
C THR A 352 2.74 -5.00 -27.65
N ASP A 353 2.39 -5.89 -26.72
CA ASP A 353 3.35 -6.63 -25.89
C ASP A 353 3.92 -7.87 -26.63
N VAL A 354 3.39 -8.16 -27.83
CA VAL A 354 3.80 -9.30 -28.64
C VAL A 354 4.84 -8.87 -29.68
N PRO A 355 6.03 -9.50 -29.70
CA PRO A 355 7.05 -9.24 -30.72
C PRO A 355 6.57 -9.54 -32.14
N SER A 356 7.07 -8.79 -33.12
CA SER A 356 6.70 -8.89 -34.54
C SER A 356 6.79 -10.30 -35.11
N GLU A 357 7.77 -11.10 -34.68
CA GLU A 357 7.93 -12.49 -35.13
C GLU A 357 6.76 -13.42 -34.76
N PHE A 358 5.94 -13.04 -33.78
CA PHE A 358 4.74 -13.77 -33.37
C PHE A 358 3.44 -13.14 -33.89
N ILE A 359 3.51 -12.00 -34.59
CA ILE A 359 2.34 -11.36 -35.19
C ILE A 359 1.98 -12.11 -36.48
N THR A 360 1.16 -13.15 -36.34
CA THR A 360 0.63 -13.94 -37.46
C THR A 360 -0.79 -13.54 -37.80
N GLU A 361 -1.25 -13.84 -39.01
CA GLU A 361 -2.67 -13.64 -39.38
C GLU A 361 -3.61 -14.41 -38.43
N ASN A 362 -3.21 -15.60 -37.99
CA ASN A 362 -3.97 -16.42 -37.04
C ASN A 362 -4.07 -15.75 -35.66
N LEU A 363 -2.97 -15.18 -35.14
CA LEU A 363 -3.00 -14.44 -33.89
C LEU A 363 -3.92 -13.22 -33.99
N LEU A 364 -3.83 -12.45 -35.07
CA LEU A 364 -4.65 -11.26 -35.27
C LEU A 364 -6.14 -11.62 -35.44
N GLU A 365 -6.44 -12.71 -36.13
CA GLU A 365 -7.79 -13.26 -36.24
C GLU A 365 -8.38 -13.56 -34.86
N GLU A 366 -7.64 -14.28 -34.01
CA GLU A 366 -8.09 -14.60 -32.66
C GLU A 366 -8.15 -13.36 -31.76
N TYR A 367 -7.22 -12.42 -31.89
CA TYR A 367 -7.21 -11.14 -31.17
C TYR A 367 -8.48 -10.31 -31.43
N VAL A 368 -8.96 -10.26 -32.67
CA VAL A 368 -10.21 -9.57 -33.02
C VAL A 368 -11.42 -10.31 -32.47
N LYS A 369 -11.43 -11.65 -32.47
CA LYS A 369 -12.56 -12.43 -31.95
C LYS A 369 -12.80 -12.24 -30.45
N ILE A 370 -11.73 -12.05 -29.68
CA ILE A 370 -11.78 -12.02 -28.20
C ILE A 370 -11.71 -10.62 -27.59
N SER A 371 -11.43 -9.57 -28.40
CA SER A 371 -11.22 -8.21 -27.90
C SER A 371 -11.78 -7.15 -28.85
N LYS A 372 -11.70 -5.88 -28.46
CA LYS A 372 -12.08 -4.75 -29.34
C LYS A 372 -11.13 -4.52 -30.51
N GLY A 373 -9.95 -5.14 -30.51
CA GLY A 373 -8.98 -4.99 -31.60
C GLY A 373 -8.40 -3.58 -31.74
N LEU A 374 -8.36 -2.77 -30.66
CA LEU A 374 -8.02 -1.33 -30.72
C LEU A 374 -6.71 -1.01 -31.45
N TRP A 375 -5.73 -1.92 -31.39
CA TRP A 375 -4.42 -1.75 -32.01
C TRP A 375 -4.25 -2.48 -33.35
N LEU A 376 -5.30 -3.10 -33.89
CA LEU A 376 -5.23 -3.90 -35.12
C LEU A 376 -4.62 -3.11 -36.29
N ASP A 377 -5.05 -1.87 -36.50
CA ASP A 377 -4.62 -1.05 -37.64
C ASP A 377 -3.11 -0.76 -37.60
N LYS A 378 -2.62 -0.43 -36.40
CA LYS A 378 -1.21 -0.15 -36.16
C LYS A 378 -0.38 -1.41 -36.39
N VAL A 379 -0.76 -2.53 -35.76
CA VAL A 379 0.01 -3.78 -35.81
C VAL A 379 0.01 -4.38 -37.22
N CYS A 380 -1.11 -4.34 -37.95
CA CYS A 380 -1.18 -4.76 -39.35
C CYS A 380 -0.20 -3.95 -40.22
N LYS A 381 -0.19 -2.61 -40.07
CA LYS A 381 0.70 -1.72 -40.82
C LYS A 381 2.17 -1.99 -40.51
N GLU A 382 2.52 -2.15 -39.25
CA GLU A 382 3.91 -2.36 -38.81
C GLU A 382 4.48 -3.72 -39.27
N ASN A 383 3.62 -4.72 -39.44
CA ASN A 383 4.03 -6.08 -39.84
C ASN A 383 3.72 -6.41 -41.32
N GLY A 384 3.25 -5.43 -42.11
CA GLY A 384 2.95 -5.63 -43.53
C GLY A 384 1.78 -6.58 -43.82
N ILE A 385 0.85 -6.71 -42.88
CA ILE A 385 -0.34 -7.58 -42.99
C ILE A 385 -1.53 -6.73 -43.41
N ASP A 386 -2.31 -7.21 -44.39
CA ASP A 386 -3.54 -6.54 -44.79
C ASP A 386 -4.66 -6.75 -43.76
N LYS A 387 -5.11 -5.66 -43.14
CA LYS A 387 -6.20 -5.65 -42.14
C LYS A 387 -7.47 -6.29 -42.70
N LEU A 388 -7.83 -6.00 -43.96
CA LEU A 388 -9.09 -6.48 -44.53
C LEU A 388 -9.08 -8.00 -44.64
N THR A 389 -7.95 -8.60 -45.00
CA THR A 389 -7.74 -10.06 -45.02
C THR A 389 -8.00 -10.69 -43.64
N ILE A 390 -7.53 -10.07 -42.55
CA ILE A 390 -7.81 -10.55 -41.19
C ILE A 390 -9.30 -10.48 -40.86
N LEU A 391 -9.95 -9.34 -41.14
CA LEU A 391 -11.38 -9.17 -40.87
C LEU A 391 -12.23 -10.17 -41.65
N LYS A 392 -11.87 -10.47 -42.90
CA LYS A 392 -12.53 -11.52 -43.70
C LYS A 392 -12.40 -12.89 -43.06
N ARG A 393 -11.20 -13.27 -42.60
CA ARG A 393 -10.98 -14.53 -41.86
C ARG A 393 -11.83 -14.63 -40.60
N VAL A 394 -11.96 -13.52 -39.86
CA VAL A 394 -12.85 -13.45 -38.69
C VAL A 394 -14.30 -13.67 -39.12
N ILE A 395 -14.78 -12.97 -40.15
CA ILE A 395 -16.13 -13.13 -40.71
C ILE A 395 -16.37 -14.59 -41.12
N ASP A 396 -15.42 -15.23 -41.81
CA ASP A 396 -15.52 -16.62 -42.27
C ASP A 396 -15.58 -17.64 -41.12
N SER A 397 -15.16 -17.27 -39.90
CA SER A 397 -15.20 -18.15 -38.73
C SER A 397 -16.62 -18.40 -38.19
N GLY A 398 -17.60 -17.59 -38.59
CA GLY A 398 -19.00 -17.77 -38.25
C GLY A 398 -19.74 -16.46 -38.00
N ILE A 399 -21.07 -16.47 -38.18
CA ILE A 399 -21.91 -15.27 -38.09
C ILE A 399 -21.86 -14.59 -36.72
N GLU A 400 -21.60 -15.35 -35.65
CA GLU A 400 -21.49 -14.81 -34.28
C GLU A 400 -20.26 -13.91 -34.10
N SER A 401 -19.25 -14.02 -34.98
CA SER A 401 -18.06 -13.16 -34.96
C SER A 401 -18.35 -11.73 -35.45
N LEU A 402 -19.47 -11.52 -36.15
CA LEU A 402 -19.82 -10.21 -36.71
C LEU A 402 -19.93 -9.13 -35.65
N ASP A 403 -20.26 -9.48 -34.40
CA ASP A 403 -20.35 -8.50 -33.32
C ASP A 403 -19.00 -7.81 -33.05
N SER A 404 -17.92 -8.59 -33.04
CA SER A 404 -16.56 -8.09 -32.83
C SER A 404 -16.11 -7.17 -33.97
N VAL A 405 -16.41 -7.58 -35.21
CA VAL A 405 -16.01 -6.86 -36.43
C VAL A 405 -16.87 -5.61 -36.64
N PHE A 406 -18.20 -5.73 -36.60
CA PHE A 406 -19.09 -4.58 -36.77
C PHE A 406 -19.02 -3.63 -35.58
N GLY A 407 -18.71 -4.12 -34.38
CA GLY A 407 -18.49 -3.30 -33.19
C GLY A 407 -17.37 -2.29 -33.37
N ASN A 408 -16.19 -2.74 -33.83
CA ASN A 408 -14.95 -1.95 -33.74
C ASN A 408 -14.25 -1.70 -35.08
N HIS A 409 -14.60 -2.44 -36.14
CA HIS A 409 -13.91 -2.43 -37.43
C HIS A 409 -14.87 -2.30 -38.63
N PHE A 410 -16.03 -1.67 -38.44
CA PHE A 410 -17.03 -1.50 -39.49
C PHE A 410 -16.54 -0.61 -40.64
N SER A 411 -16.68 -1.10 -41.86
CA SER A 411 -16.37 -0.40 -43.12
C SER A 411 -17.28 -0.93 -44.23
N LYS A 412 -17.28 -0.26 -45.40
CA LYS A 412 -18.11 -0.69 -46.52
C LYS A 412 -17.67 -2.06 -47.04
N GLU A 413 -16.36 -2.26 -47.16
CA GLU A 413 -15.75 -3.50 -47.62
C GLU A 413 -16.07 -4.68 -46.70
N VAL A 414 -16.10 -4.42 -45.38
CA VAL A 414 -16.50 -5.41 -44.37
C VAL A 414 -17.99 -5.76 -44.49
N ALA A 415 -18.86 -4.77 -44.66
CA ALA A 415 -20.30 -5.00 -44.80
C ALA A 415 -20.63 -5.77 -46.09
N ASP A 416 -20.05 -5.37 -47.22
CA ASP A 416 -20.24 -6.02 -48.53
C ASP A 416 -19.76 -7.48 -48.48
N TYR A 417 -18.61 -7.74 -47.85
CA TYR A 417 -18.09 -9.09 -47.69
C TYR A 417 -18.98 -9.95 -46.77
N SER A 418 -19.39 -9.42 -45.61
CA SER A 418 -20.30 -10.14 -44.71
C SER A 418 -21.63 -10.50 -45.38
N ALA A 419 -22.20 -9.59 -46.19
CA ALA A 419 -23.41 -9.87 -46.96
C ALA A 419 -23.19 -11.01 -47.96
N SER A 420 -22.05 -11.03 -48.66
CA SER A 420 -21.72 -12.10 -49.62
C SER A 420 -21.62 -13.49 -48.97
N VAL A 421 -21.32 -13.55 -47.66
CA VAL A 421 -21.20 -14.80 -46.90
C VAL A 421 -22.54 -15.18 -46.25
N TYR A 422 -23.28 -14.22 -45.70
CA TYR A 422 -24.40 -14.48 -44.78
C TYR A 422 -25.79 -14.10 -45.29
N ASP A 423 -25.92 -13.26 -46.33
CA ASP A 423 -27.22 -12.99 -46.98
C ASP A 423 -27.59 -14.14 -47.93
N ASN A 424 -28.01 -15.25 -47.35
CA ASN A 424 -28.52 -16.41 -48.06
C ASN A 424 -29.69 -17.03 -47.29
N GLU A 425 -30.47 -17.86 -47.97
CA GLU A 425 -31.70 -18.45 -47.41
C GLU A 425 -31.48 -19.18 -46.08
N SER A 426 -30.29 -19.75 -45.86
CA SER A 426 -30.00 -20.54 -44.65
C SER A 426 -29.69 -19.70 -43.41
N GLN A 427 -29.22 -18.45 -43.57
CA GLN A 427 -28.79 -17.58 -42.47
C GLN A 427 -29.48 -16.21 -42.45
N ARG A 428 -30.41 -15.96 -43.38
CA ARG A 428 -31.10 -14.67 -43.56
C ARG A 428 -31.71 -14.09 -42.29
N GLU A 429 -32.34 -14.92 -41.46
CA GLU A 429 -32.93 -14.45 -40.20
C GLU A 429 -31.87 -13.90 -39.24
N LYS A 430 -30.76 -14.63 -39.04
CA LYS A 430 -29.65 -14.18 -38.19
C LYS A 430 -28.95 -12.95 -38.78
N TRP A 431 -28.73 -12.93 -40.09
CA TRP A 431 -28.14 -11.80 -40.80
C TRP A 431 -28.96 -10.52 -40.59
N ASN A 432 -30.28 -10.58 -40.79
CA ASN A 432 -31.18 -9.44 -40.62
C ASN A 432 -31.15 -8.90 -39.18
N ASN A 433 -30.98 -9.75 -38.17
CA ASN A 433 -30.82 -9.30 -36.78
C ASN A 433 -29.54 -8.46 -36.60
N TYR A 434 -28.43 -8.80 -37.25
CA TYR A 434 -27.20 -8.00 -37.22
C TYR A 434 -27.35 -6.68 -37.98
N ILE A 435 -28.05 -6.68 -39.11
CA ILE A 435 -28.39 -5.45 -39.85
C ILE A 435 -29.16 -4.49 -38.96
N GLU A 436 -30.21 -4.95 -38.27
CA GLU A 436 -31.00 -4.11 -37.39
C GLU A 436 -30.19 -3.65 -36.16
N LYS A 437 -29.40 -4.54 -35.53
CA LYS A 437 -28.53 -4.20 -34.40
C LYS A 437 -27.52 -3.09 -34.74
N TYR A 438 -26.96 -3.12 -35.95
CA TYR A 438 -25.94 -2.17 -36.41
C TYR A 438 -26.47 -1.14 -37.43
N LYS A 439 -27.79 -0.96 -37.53
CA LYS A 439 -28.48 -0.13 -38.52
C LYS A 439 -27.88 1.25 -38.72
N VAL A 440 -27.59 1.96 -37.62
CA VAL A 440 -26.99 3.31 -37.65
C VAL A 440 -25.66 3.31 -38.41
N LYS A 441 -24.86 2.23 -38.32
CA LYS A 441 -23.58 2.13 -39.04
C LYS A 441 -23.81 1.87 -40.53
N PHE A 442 -24.78 1.02 -40.89
CA PHE A 442 -25.15 0.77 -42.29
C PHE A 442 -25.70 2.04 -42.97
N GLU A 443 -26.60 2.76 -42.31
CA GLU A 443 -27.18 4.02 -42.82
C GLU A 443 -26.09 5.09 -43.05
N ARG A 444 -25.12 5.22 -42.14
CA ARG A 444 -24.00 6.16 -42.27
C ARG A 444 -23.14 5.90 -43.52
N LEU A 445 -23.05 4.67 -43.99
CA LEU A 445 -22.29 4.30 -45.19
C LEU A 445 -23.16 4.25 -46.46
N GLY A 446 -24.46 4.58 -46.37
CA GLY A 446 -25.39 4.50 -47.50
C GLY A 446 -25.65 3.06 -47.96
N LEU A 447 -25.54 2.09 -47.05
CA LEU A 447 -25.72 0.65 -47.32
C LEU A 447 -27.13 0.16 -47.00
N SER A 448 -28.11 1.06 -47.05
CA SER A 448 -29.52 0.79 -46.73
C SER A 448 -30.15 -0.28 -47.64
N ASP A 449 -29.55 -0.55 -48.80
CA ASP A 449 -30.05 -1.53 -49.79
C ASP A 449 -29.50 -2.95 -49.57
N ILE A 450 -28.63 -3.15 -48.56
CA ILE A 450 -28.10 -4.47 -48.14
C ILE A 450 -29.03 -5.14 -47.10
N SER A 451 -30.13 -4.46 -46.72
CA SER A 451 -31.12 -4.89 -45.73
C SER A 451 -32.21 -5.82 -46.27
#